data_AF-A0A960JH49-F1
#
_entry.id   AF-A0A960JH49-F1
#
_cell.length_a   1.000
_cell.length_b   1.000
_cell.length_c   1.000
_cell.angle_alpha   90.00
_cell.angle_beta   90.00
_cell.angle_gamma   90.00
#
_symmetry.space_group_name_H-M   'P 1'
#
loop_
_entity.id
_entity.type
_entity.pdbx_description
1 polymer ?
#
loop_
_entity_poly.entity_id
_entity_poly.type
_entity_poly.pdbx_seq_one_letter_code
_entity_poly.pdbx_strand_id
1 'polypeptide(L)'
;MKLRSLLRRRAFGSISLLLFLFFCGYAVNEVSAQKGDYLTPEEIELIRFHQEIDMRMKVYAKAVDRRFLSLEGIKTLSSKDQKEIEKDVETWGELPEGTRTKILSDIDQIIGEAIDKIDDVASRDMKSELFASAVHILADSAKAFIPRLNSIGEKTQDPREIALISSAIGRCNDIIEASKKIEKPAKKSKKDKKNKI
;
A
#
# COMPACT_ATOMS: atom_id res chain seq x y z
N MET A 1 -9.79 45.88 -77.21
CA MET A 1 -8.89 44.74 -77.54
C MET A 1 -8.64 43.97 -76.23
N LYS A 2 -9.48 42.97 -75.92
CA LYS A 2 -9.48 42.24 -74.64
C LYS A 2 -8.73 40.92 -74.79
N LEU A 3 -7.69 40.72 -73.97
CA LEU A 3 -6.81 39.56 -74.01
C LEU A 3 -7.36 38.45 -73.11
N ARG A 4 -7.85 37.38 -73.77
CA ARG A 4 -7.69 35.94 -73.48
C ARG A 4 -7.58 35.58 -71.99
N SER A 5 -8.65 35.11 -71.34
CA SER A 5 -9.00 33.68 -71.23
C SER A 5 -7.81 32.72 -71.13
N LEU A 6 -7.78 31.98 -70.02
CA LEU A 6 -7.25 30.62 -69.78
C LEU A 6 -6.42 30.56 -68.51
N LEU A 7 -7.04 30.13 -67.42
CA LEU A 7 -6.54 29.03 -66.60
C LEU A 7 -7.63 28.55 -65.65
N ARG A 8 -8.31 27.49 -66.10
CA ARG A 8 -9.02 26.54 -65.26
C ARG A 8 -8.01 25.92 -64.29
N ARG A 9 -8.38 25.74 -63.02
CA ARG A 9 -8.26 24.46 -62.30
C ARG A 9 -8.80 24.56 -60.86
N ARG A 10 -9.93 23.90 -60.65
CA ARG A 10 -10.30 23.08 -59.47
C ARG A 10 -10.07 23.71 -58.09
N ALA A 11 -11.10 24.37 -57.54
CA ALA A 11 -11.28 24.50 -56.10
C ALA A 11 -12.36 23.51 -55.65
N PHE A 12 -11.94 22.33 -55.21
CA PHE A 12 -12.78 21.40 -54.46
C PHE A 12 -12.02 20.97 -53.21
N GLY A 13 -12.67 21.19 -52.07
CA GLY A 13 -12.36 20.53 -50.81
C GLY A 13 -11.13 21.08 -50.09
N SER A 14 -11.37 21.81 -49.00
CA SER A 14 -10.61 21.75 -47.73
C SER A 14 -10.90 22.99 -46.86
N ILE A 15 -12.17 23.38 -46.74
CA ILE A 15 -12.60 24.40 -45.76
C ILE A 15 -13.64 23.72 -44.85
N SER A 16 -13.22 22.66 -44.15
CA SER A 16 -14.00 22.04 -43.08
C SER A 16 -13.14 21.09 -42.24
N LEU A 17 -11.88 21.47 -41.94
CA LEU A 17 -10.99 20.63 -41.12
C LEU A 17 -10.01 21.44 -40.25
N LEU A 18 -10.34 22.68 -39.88
CA LEU A 18 -9.46 23.54 -39.07
C LEU A 18 -10.15 24.23 -37.89
N LEU A 19 -11.38 23.83 -37.54
CA LEU A 19 -12.10 24.31 -36.35
C LEU A 19 -12.79 23.16 -35.59
N PHE A 20 -12.19 21.97 -35.60
CA PHE A 20 -12.59 20.83 -34.76
C PHE A 20 -11.39 20.21 -34.01
N LEU A 21 -10.33 21.01 -33.81
CA LEU A 21 -9.10 20.63 -33.10
C LEU A 21 -8.78 21.61 -31.96
N PHE A 22 -9.81 22.16 -31.31
CA PHE A 22 -9.63 23.07 -30.17
C PHE A 22 -10.53 22.73 -28.97
N PHE A 23 -11.16 21.55 -28.94
CA PHE A 23 -12.08 21.17 -27.86
C PHE A 23 -11.91 19.72 -27.37
N CYS A 24 -10.71 19.15 -27.48
CA CYS A 24 -10.44 17.79 -26.99
C CYS A 24 -9.02 17.73 -26.42
N GLY A 25 -8.82 18.27 -25.22
CA GLY A 25 -7.46 18.40 -24.71
C GLY A 25 -7.28 18.64 -23.23
N TYR A 26 -8.29 18.45 -22.36
CA TYR A 26 -8.06 18.36 -20.91
C TYR A 26 -9.07 17.41 -20.26
N ALA A 27 -9.18 16.18 -20.77
CA ALA A 27 -9.55 15.07 -19.90
C ALA A 27 -8.27 14.68 -19.16
N VAL A 28 -8.01 15.34 -18.02
CA VAL A 28 -7.12 14.77 -17.01
C VAL A 28 -7.89 13.56 -16.48
N ASN A 29 -7.77 12.44 -17.20
CA ASN A 29 -8.00 11.17 -16.56
C ASN A 29 -6.92 11.12 -15.48
N GLU A 30 -7.30 11.38 -14.24
CA GLU A 30 -6.58 10.80 -13.12
C GLU A 30 -6.55 9.31 -13.44
N VAL A 31 -5.41 8.85 -13.97
CA VAL A 31 -5.01 7.48 -13.85
C VAL A 31 -4.89 7.30 -12.34
N SER A 32 -6.00 6.93 -11.71
CA SER A 32 -5.99 6.24 -10.45
C SER A 32 -5.11 5.01 -10.71
N ALA A 33 -3.82 5.16 -10.44
CA ALA A 33 -2.93 4.04 -10.27
C ALA A 33 -3.67 3.12 -9.32
N GLN A 34 -4.05 1.93 -9.80
CA GLN A 34 -4.80 0.91 -9.10
C GLN A 34 -4.09 0.54 -7.79
N LYS A 35 -4.20 1.38 -6.76
CA LYS A 35 -3.86 1.03 -5.38
C LYS A 35 -4.99 0.10 -4.94
N GLY A 36 -4.68 -1.19 -4.98
CA GLY A 36 -5.66 -2.26 -5.05
C GLY A 36 -6.63 -2.30 -3.90
N ASP A 37 -7.71 -3.07 -4.11
CA ASP A 37 -8.86 -3.28 -3.23
C ASP A 37 -8.53 -3.88 -1.83
N TYR A 38 -7.25 -3.92 -1.42
CA TYR A 38 -6.77 -4.55 -0.19
C TYR A 38 -6.48 -3.57 0.95
N LEU A 39 -6.36 -2.27 0.67
CA LEU A 39 -6.23 -1.21 1.69
C LEU A 39 -7.52 -0.38 1.77
N THR A 40 -7.89 0.05 2.97
CA THR A 40 -9.03 0.98 3.12
C THR A 40 -8.62 2.39 2.69
N PRO A 41 -9.59 3.27 2.33
CA PRO A 41 -9.29 4.67 2.01
C PRO A 41 -8.51 5.38 3.12
N GLU A 42 -8.87 5.15 4.39
CA GLU A 42 -8.22 5.75 5.55
C GLU A 42 -6.76 5.31 5.67
N GLU A 43 -6.49 4.03 5.46
CA GLU A 43 -5.13 3.49 5.47
C GLU A 43 -4.29 4.03 4.33
N ILE A 44 -4.88 4.21 3.15
CA ILE A 44 -4.22 4.84 2.00
C ILE A 44 -3.84 6.29 2.34
N GLU A 45 -4.74 7.04 2.99
CA GLU A 45 -4.46 8.40 3.44
C GLU A 45 -3.36 8.44 4.51
N LEU A 46 -3.35 7.51 5.47
CA LEU A 46 -2.26 7.40 6.44
C LEU A 46 -0.91 7.08 5.78
N ILE A 47 -0.89 6.20 4.79
CA ILE A 47 0.32 5.88 4.01
C ILE A 47 0.79 7.12 3.21
N ARG A 48 -0.14 7.93 2.69
CA ARG A 48 0.17 9.17 1.97
C ARG A 48 0.67 10.27 2.92
N PHE A 49 0.09 10.37 4.10
CA PHE A 49 0.45 11.35 5.12
C PHE A 49 1.87 11.11 5.64
N HIS A 50 2.23 9.86 5.92
CA HIS A 50 3.58 9.51 6.35
C HIS A 50 4.54 9.43 5.16
N GLN A 51 5.44 10.39 5.04
CA GLN A 51 6.48 10.39 3.99
C GLN A 51 7.69 9.51 4.36
N GLU A 52 8.01 9.43 5.66
CA GLU A 52 9.13 8.66 6.17
C GLU A 52 8.84 7.15 6.06
N ILE A 53 9.79 6.39 5.48
CA ILE A 53 9.59 4.96 5.18
C ILE A 53 9.32 4.13 6.42
N ASP A 54 9.96 4.43 7.55
CA ASP A 54 9.77 3.71 8.81
C ASP A 54 8.36 3.93 9.38
N MET A 55 7.83 5.15 9.26
CA MET A 55 6.46 5.46 9.64
C MET A 55 5.45 4.78 8.71
N ARG A 56 5.70 4.75 7.40
CA ARG A 56 4.87 4.00 6.45
C ARG A 56 4.82 2.51 6.78
N MET A 57 5.94 1.90 7.17
CA MET A 57 5.97 0.48 7.57
C MET A 57 5.12 0.20 8.81
N LYS A 58 5.00 1.15 9.75
CA LYS A 58 4.07 1.01 10.88
C LYS A 58 2.62 1.01 10.41
N VAL A 59 2.29 1.82 9.40
CA VAL A 59 0.94 1.84 8.82
C VAL A 59 0.62 0.52 8.15
N TYR A 60 1.51 0.00 7.29
CA TYR A 60 1.32 -1.31 6.68
C TYR A 60 1.19 -2.43 7.71
N ALA A 61 2.04 -2.44 8.75
CA ALA A 61 1.96 -3.43 9.82
C ALA A 61 0.61 -3.36 10.57
N LYS A 62 0.16 -2.16 10.93
CA LYS A 62 -1.14 -1.97 11.57
C LYS A 62 -2.31 -2.37 10.67
N ALA A 63 -2.22 -2.11 9.36
CA ALA A 63 -3.21 -2.55 8.39
C ALA A 63 -3.33 -4.08 8.38
N VAL A 64 -2.21 -4.82 8.39
CA VAL A 64 -2.20 -6.29 8.54
C VAL A 64 -2.83 -6.72 9.88
N ASP A 65 -2.47 -6.08 10.99
CA ASP A 65 -3.04 -6.38 12.30
C ASP A 65 -4.57 -6.24 12.31
N ARG A 66 -5.11 -5.21 11.65
CA ARG A 66 -6.54 -5.00 11.52
C ARG A 66 -7.23 -6.13 10.75
N ARG A 67 -6.59 -6.71 9.72
CA ARG A 67 -7.13 -7.88 9.01
C ARG A 67 -7.15 -9.11 9.92
N PHE A 68 -6.11 -9.32 10.72
CA PHE A 68 -6.15 -10.40 11.71
C PHE A 68 -7.25 -10.18 12.76
N LEU A 69 -7.49 -8.95 13.21
CA LEU A 69 -8.61 -8.64 14.11
C LEU A 69 -9.96 -9.01 13.46
N SER A 70 -10.14 -8.76 12.16
CA SER A 70 -11.32 -9.21 11.42
C SER A 70 -11.45 -10.74 11.36
N LEU A 71 -10.34 -11.47 11.26
CA LEU A 71 -10.34 -12.95 11.22
C LEU A 71 -10.56 -13.61 12.59
N GLU A 72 -9.99 -13.04 13.64
CA GLU A 72 -10.03 -13.58 15.01
C GLU A 72 -11.28 -13.13 15.77
N GLY A 73 -11.86 -12.00 15.37
CA GLY A 73 -13.03 -11.38 15.97
C GLY A 73 -12.71 -10.62 17.26
N ILE A 74 -13.23 -9.39 17.36
CA ILE A 74 -13.00 -8.49 18.51
C ILE A 74 -13.55 -9.04 19.84
N LYS A 75 -14.60 -9.88 19.78
CA LYS A 75 -15.34 -10.37 20.96
C LYS A 75 -14.52 -11.28 21.88
N THR A 76 -13.41 -11.82 21.38
CA THR A 76 -12.50 -12.68 22.17
C THR A 76 -11.48 -11.88 22.97
N LEU A 77 -11.36 -10.57 22.71
CA LEU A 77 -10.41 -9.67 23.36
C LEU A 77 -10.93 -9.14 24.71
N SER A 78 -10.02 -8.61 25.52
CA SER A 78 -10.39 -7.99 26.80
C SER A 78 -11.23 -6.72 26.58
N SER A 79 -12.07 -6.34 27.53
CA SER A 79 -12.88 -5.12 27.44
C SER A 79 -12.04 -3.84 27.30
N LYS A 80 -10.77 -3.87 27.71
CA LYS A 80 -9.85 -2.75 27.50
C LYS A 80 -9.45 -2.66 26.02
N ASP A 81 -9.06 -3.78 25.42
CA ASP A 81 -8.60 -3.83 24.03
C ASP A 81 -9.75 -3.50 23.07
N GLN A 82 -10.97 -3.93 23.39
CA GLN A 82 -12.17 -3.57 22.63
C GLN A 82 -12.37 -2.04 22.58
N LYS A 83 -12.22 -1.35 23.71
CA LYS A 83 -12.31 0.12 23.78
C LYS A 83 -11.17 0.83 23.05
N GLU A 84 -9.99 0.22 23.00
CA GLU A 84 -8.87 0.76 22.21
C GLU A 84 -9.17 0.65 20.71
N ILE A 85 -9.75 -0.48 20.26
CA ILE A 85 -10.18 -0.67 18.87
C ILE A 85 -11.28 0.33 18.49
N GLU A 86 -12.27 0.56 19.36
CA GLU A 86 -13.33 1.56 19.12
C GLU A 86 -12.77 2.97 18.91
N LYS A 87 -11.71 3.33 19.66
CA LYS A 87 -11.03 4.63 19.47
C LYS A 87 -10.22 4.67 18.19
N ASP A 88 -9.60 3.55 17.83
CA ASP A 88 -8.83 3.45 16.59
C ASP A 88 -9.71 3.69 15.35
N VAL A 89 -11.03 3.46 15.41
CA VAL A 89 -11.95 3.69 14.29
C VAL A 89 -11.89 5.13 13.76
N GLU A 90 -11.72 6.13 14.63
CA GLU A 90 -11.64 7.54 14.22
C GLU A 90 -10.44 7.81 13.30
N THR A 91 -9.33 7.08 13.50
CA THR A 91 -8.09 7.27 12.73
C THR A 91 -7.96 6.29 11.57
N TRP A 92 -8.42 5.05 11.77
CA TRP A 92 -8.15 3.92 10.87
C TRP A 92 -9.39 3.43 10.11
N GLY A 93 -10.55 4.04 10.36
CA GLY A 93 -11.83 3.60 9.82
C GLY A 93 -12.33 2.31 10.45
N GLU A 94 -13.42 1.79 9.89
CA GLU A 94 -14.00 0.50 10.29
C GLU A 94 -13.05 -0.66 9.97
N LEU A 95 -13.15 -1.75 10.74
CA LEU A 95 -12.36 -2.94 10.45
C LEU A 95 -12.68 -3.45 9.05
N PRO A 96 -11.67 -3.92 8.30
CA PRO A 96 -11.88 -4.44 6.95
C PRO A 96 -12.81 -5.65 7.01
N GLU A 97 -13.88 -5.60 6.22
CA GLU A 97 -14.86 -6.66 6.09
C GLU A 97 -14.64 -7.46 4.80
N GLY A 98 -15.18 -8.68 4.76
CA GLY A 98 -15.14 -9.52 3.56
C GLY A 98 -15.14 -11.00 3.89
N THR A 99 -14.99 -11.81 2.84
CA THR A 99 -14.80 -13.25 3.02
C THR A 99 -13.44 -13.51 3.67
N ARG A 100 -13.34 -14.60 4.43
CA ARG A 100 -12.07 -15.04 5.05
C ARG A 100 -10.93 -15.09 4.02
N THR A 101 -11.19 -15.66 2.84
CA THR A 101 -10.21 -15.71 1.75
C THR A 101 -9.79 -14.32 1.25
N LYS A 102 -10.71 -13.35 1.15
CA LYS A 102 -10.38 -11.97 0.78
C LYS A 102 -9.47 -11.34 1.83
N ILE A 103 -9.80 -11.47 3.11
CA ILE A 103 -8.99 -10.91 4.19
C ILE A 103 -7.59 -11.53 4.24
N LEU A 104 -7.46 -12.85 3.98
CA LEU A 104 -6.16 -13.51 3.84
C LEU A 104 -5.38 -13.03 2.62
N SER A 105 -6.06 -12.79 1.49
CA SER A 105 -5.47 -12.20 0.29
C SER A 105 -4.96 -10.79 0.57
N ASP A 106 -5.71 -9.99 1.35
CA ASP A 106 -5.31 -8.64 1.72
C ASP A 106 -4.07 -8.65 2.61
N ILE A 107 -3.96 -9.60 3.55
CA ILE A 107 -2.75 -9.77 4.35
C ILE A 107 -1.52 -10.02 3.47
N ASP A 108 -1.60 -10.97 2.54
CA ASP A 108 -0.47 -11.27 1.63
C ASP A 108 -0.11 -10.06 0.75
N GLN A 109 -1.11 -9.37 0.19
CA GLN A 109 -0.91 -8.21 -0.67
C GLN A 109 -0.34 -7.00 0.08
N ILE A 110 -0.79 -6.73 1.30
CA ILE A 110 -0.26 -5.63 2.13
C ILE A 110 1.21 -5.90 2.49
N ILE A 111 1.56 -7.14 2.86
CA ILE A 111 2.94 -7.52 3.14
C ILE A 111 3.80 -7.38 1.88
N GLY A 112 3.31 -7.83 0.73
CA GLY A 112 3.98 -7.66 -0.57
C GLY A 112 4.23 -6.19 -0.91
N GLU A 113 3.21 -5.34 -0.82
CA GLU A 113 3.34 -3.90 -1.05
C GLU A 113 4.35 -3.26 -0.10
N ALA A 114 4.37 -3.66 1.18
CA ALA A 114 5.33 -3.15 2.14
C ALA A 114 6.79 -3.51 1.76
N ILE A 115 7.02 -4.73 1.26
CA ILE A 115 8.31 -5.17 0.71
C ILE A 115 8.69 -4.31 -0.49
N ASP A 116 7.77 -4.13 -1.46
CA ASP A 116 8.03 -3.34 -2.65
C ASP A 116 8.45 -1.89 -2.30
N LYS A 117 7.86 -1.30 -1.25
CA LYS A 117 8.26 0.04 -0.78
C LYS A 117 9.61 0.08 -0.07
N ILE A 118 9.99 -0.99 0.61
CA ILE A 118 11.35 -1.11 1.15
C ILE A 118 12.34 -1.25 0.01
N ASP A 119 12.06 -2.08 -0.99
CA ASP A 119 12.92 -2.31 -2.14
C ASP A 119 13.09 -1.03 -3.00
N ASP A 120 12.00 -0.28 -3.20
CA ASP A 120 12.03 1.04 -3.85
C ASP A 120 13.02 1.98 -3.15
N VAL A 121 13.04 2.00 -1.81
CA VAL A 121 13.97 2.84 -1.04
C VAL A 121 15.38 2.23 -1.05
N ALA A 122 15.52 0.92 -0.93
CA ALA A 122 16.81 0.23 -0.97
C ALA A 122 17.57 0.53 -2.28
N SER A 123 16.85 0.60 -3.40
CA SER A 123 17.42 0.94 -4.71
C SER A 123 18.01 2.35 -4.78
N ARG A 124 17.62 3.25 -3.86
CA ARG A 124 18.01 4.66 -3.83
C ARG A 124 18.98 4.98 -2.70
N ASP A 125 18.66 4.55 -1.48
CA ASP A 125 19.43 4.83 -0.27
C ASP A 125 19.25 3.77 0.83
N MET A 126 19.99 2.67 0.68
CA MET A 126 20.06 1.58 1.65
C MET A 126 20.84 1.93 2.94
N LYS A 127 21.57 3.06 2.98
CA LYS A 127 22.40 3.44 4.13
C LYS A 127 21.68 4.32 5.13
N SER A 128 20.48 4.81 4.80
CA SER A 128 19.72 5.66 5.71
C SER A 128 19.29 4.92 6.98
N GLU A 129 19.33 5.62 8.12
CA GLU A 129 18.79 5.08 9.38
C GLU A 129 17.28 4.79 9.28
N LEU A 130 16.55 5.55 8.46
CA LEU A 130 15.12 5.36 8.22
C LEU A 130 14.86 4.04 7.49
N PHE A 131 15.69 3.70 6.51
CA PHE A 131 15.63 2.39 5.84
C PHE A 131 15.88 1.25 6.84
N ALA A 132 16.96 1.33 7.62
CA ALA A 132 17.25 0.31 8.63
C ALA A 132 16.12 0.19 9.66
N SER A 133 15.56 1.31 10.12
CA SER A 133 14.40 1.35 11.03
C SER A 133 13.17 0.67 10.39
N ALA A 134 12.86 1.00 9.14
CA ALA A 134 11.72 0.45 8.41
C ALA A 134 11.81 -1.08 8.26
N VAL A 135 12.98 -1.59 7.87
CA VAL A 135 13.21 -3.04 7.74
C VAL A 135 13.02 -3.75 9.09
N HIS A 136 13.56 -3.18 10.17
CA HIS A 136 13.42 -3.80 11.49
C HIS A 136 12.00 -3.70 12.07
N ILE A 137 11.26 -2.63 11.79
CA ILE A 137 9.83 -2.52 12.11
C ILE A 137 9.07 -3.65 11.41
N LEU A 138 9.25 -3.79 10.10
CA LEU A 138 8.53 -4.80 9.33
C LEU A 138 8.94 -6.21 9.75
N ALA A 139 10.21 -6.45 10.08
CA ALA A 139 10.68 -7.74 10.57
C ALA A 139 10.14 -8.10 11.95
N ASP A 140 10.04 -7.14 12.87
CA ASP A 140 9.46 -7.39 14.19
C ASP A 140 7.94 -7.63 14.09
N SER A 141 7.24 -6.96 13.17
CA SER A 141 5.84 -7.26 12.83
C SER A 141 5.68 -8.64 12.18
N ALA A 142 6.53 -9.00 11.21
CA ALA A 142 6.53 -10.31 10.55
C ALA A 142 6.67 -11.47 11.56
N LYS A 143 7.53 -11.33 12.57
CA LYS A 143 7.67 -12.32 13.66
C LYS A 143 6.37 -12.50 14.45
N ALA A 144 5.59 -11.43 14.62
CA ALA A 144 4.29 -11.49 15.29
C ALA A 144 3.19 -12.08 14.38
N PHE A 145 3.29 -11.90 13.07
CA PHE A 145 2.30 -12.39 12.10
C PHE A 145 2.39 -13.90 11.87
N ILE A 146 3.60 -14.46 11.76
CA ILE A 146 3.81 -15.90 11.50
C ILE A 146 3.01 -16.81 12.44
N PRO A 147 3.05 -16.68 13.78
CA PRO A 147 2.29 -17.58 14.66
C PRO A 147 0.77 -17.45 14.46
N ARG A 148 0.26 -16.26 14.11
CA ARG A 148 -1.17 -16.05 13.82
C ARG A 148 -1.56 -16.72 12.50
N LEU A 149 -0.74 -16.55 11.47
CA LEU A 149 -0.90 -17.23 10.17
C LEU A 149 -0.88 -18.74 10.31
N ASN A 150 0.05 -19.29 11.11
CA ASN A 150 0.09 -20.73 11.41
C ASN A 150 -1.20 -21.19 12.12
N SER A 151 -1.65 -20.48 13.15
CA SER A 151 -2.88 -20.85 13.87
C SER A 151 -4.13 -20.82 12.98
N ILE A 152 -4.17 -19.88 12.02
CA ILE A 152 -5.22 -19.78 11.00
C ILE A 152 -5.12 -20.95 10.01
N GLY A 153 -3.90 -21.28 9.58
CA GLY A 153 -3.57 -22.37 8.65
C GLY A 153 -3.93 -23.75 9.19
N GLU A 154 -3.67 -24.01 10.47
CA GLU A 154 -4.04 -25.27 11.15
C GLU A 154 -5.55 -25.54 11.16
N LYS A 155 -6.37 -24.50 10.98
CA LYS A 155 -7.84 -24.57 11.07
C LYS A 155 -8.54 -24.60 9.71
N THR A 156 -7.81 -24.50 8.60
CA THR A 156 -8.40 -24.46 7.25
C THR A 156 -8.01 -25.67 6.42
N GLN A 157 -8.93 -26.09 5.55
CA GLN A 157 -8.71 -27.11 4.53
C GLN A 157 -8.88 -26.55 3.11
N ASP A 158 -9.21 -25.26 2.94
CA ASP A 158 -9.32 -24.65 1.62
C ASP A 158 -7.92 -24.46 1.01
N PRO A 159 -7.60 -25.11 -0.13
CA PRO A 159 -6.28 -25.00 -0.76
C PRO A 159 -5.87 -23.56 -1.09
N ARG A 160 -6.83 -22.68 -1.40
CA ARG A 160 -6.56 -21.27 -1.71
C ARG A 160 -6.15 -20.50 -0.45
N GLU A 161 -6.83 -20.74 0.67
CA GLU A 161 -6.45 -20.13 1.95
C GLU A 161 -5.07 -20.63 2.38
N ILE A 162 -4.79 -21.92 2.23
CA ILE A 162 -3.47 -22.51 2.51
C ILE A 162 -2.38 -21.85 1.66
N ALA A 163 -2.63 -21.63 0.37
CA ALA A 163 -1.68 -20.97 -0.53
C ALA A 163 -1.41 -19.51 -0.12
N LEU A 164 -2.45 -18.74 0.20
CA LEU A 164 -2.32 -17.35 0.67
C LEU A 164 -1.55 -17.26 1.98
N ILE A 165 -1.87 -18.13 2.94
CA ILE A 165 -1.17 -18.21 4.24
C ILE A 165 0.30 -18.56 4.04
N SER A 166 0.60 -19.56 3.21
CA SER A 166 1.97 -19.99 2.93
C SER A 166 2.78 -18.88 2.25
N SER A 167 2.17 -18.17 1.30
CA SER A 167 2.78 -17.00 0.63
C SER A 167 3.11 -15.90 1.64
N ALA A 168 2.16 -15.52 2.50
CA ALA A 168 2.36 -14.49 3.51
C ALA A 168 3.45 -14.89 4.52
N ILE A 169 3.52 -16.17 4.93
CA ILE A 169 4.59 -16.69 5.80
C ILE A 169 5.95 -16.63 5.09
N GLY A 170 6.01 -17.02 3.81
CA GLY A 170 7.22 -16.92 2.99
C GLY A 170 7.78 -15.49 2.98
N ARG A 171 6.93 -14.52 2.66
CA ARG A 171 7.29 -13.09 2.70
C ARG A 171 7.76 -12.64 4.08
N CYS A 172 7.07 -13.06 5.15
CA CYS A 172 7.48 -12.75 6.52
C CYS A 172 8.89 -13.28 6.82
N ASN A 173 9.20 -14.51 6.41
CA ASN A 173 10.52 -15.09 6.58
C ASN A 173 11.59 -14.35 5.78
N ASP A 174 11.30 -13.96 4.54
CA ASP A 174 12.23 -13.19 3.71
C ASP A 174 12.59 -11.84 4.36
N ILE A 175 11.59 -11.13 4.91
CA ILE A 175 11.81 -9.88 5.65
C ILE A 175 12.69 -10.12 6.89
N ILE A 176 12.41 -11.18 7.65
CA ILE A 176 13.18 -11.50 8.85
C ILE A 176 14.63 -11.82 8.49
N GLU A 177 14.87 -12.63 7.46
CA GLU A 177 16.23 -12.95 7.01
C GLU A 177 16.96 -11.72 6.46
N ALA A 178 16.28 -10.86 5.68
CA ALA A 178 16.85 -9.62 5.18
C ALA A 178 17.28 -8.70 6.33
N SER A 179 16.46 -8.60 7.39
CA SER A 179 16.77 -7.75 8.55
C SER A 179 18.05 -8.13 9.29
N LYS A 180 18.47 -9.40 9.23
CA LYS A 180 19.73 -9.86 9.86
C LYS A 180 20.97 -9.29 9.19
N LYS A 181 20.86 -8.88 7.92
CA LYS A 181 21.95 -8.29 7.13
C LYS A 181 22.06 -6.77 7.32
N ILE A 182 21.15 -6.16 8.07
CA ILE A 182 21.05 -4.71 8.27
C ILE A 182 21.18 -4.43 9.76
N GLU A 183 22.15 -3.60 10.15
CA GLU A 183 22.34 -3.24 11.55
C GLU A 183 21.13 -2.48 12.10
N LYS A 184 20.73 -2.78 13.35
CA LYS A 184 19.65 -2.04 14.01
C LYS A 184 20.11 -0.61 14.27
N PRO A 185 19.32 0.42 13.87
CA PRO A 185 19.68 1.80 14.18
C PRO A 185 19.69 2.01 15.70
N ALA A 186 20.57 2.89 16.18
CA ALA A 186 20.61 3.25 17.59
C ALA A 186 19.26 3.83 18.02
N LYS A 187 18.74 3.42 19.18
CA LYS A 187 17.49 3.99 19.73
C LYS A 187 17.69 5.49 19.98
N LYS A 188 17.07 6.35 19.17
CA LYS A 188 17.00 7.79 19.46
C LYS A 188 16.30 7.98 20.79
N SER A 189 17.01 8.54 21.78
CA SER A 189 16.47 8.76 23.11
C SER A 189 15.31 9.77 23.03
N LYS A 190 14.30 9.65 23.89
CA LYS A 190 13.14 10.57 23.94
C LYS A 190 13.52 12.05 24.13
N LYS A 191 14.80 12.36 24.41
CA LYS A 191 15.31 13.71 24.65
C LYS A 191 15.46 14.54 23.36
N ASP A 192 15.68 13.90 22.22
CA ASP A 192 15.96 14.62 20.95
C ASP A 192 14.69 15.12 20.24
N LYS A 193 13.51 14.58 20.58
CA LYS A 193 12.21 15.05 20.05
C LYS A 193 11.74 16.38 20.66
N LYS A 194 12.32 16.83 21.78
CA LYS A 194 11.88 18.06 22.47
C LYS A 194 12.57 19.33 21.98
N ASN A 195 13.63 19.23 21.19
CA ASN A 195 14.44 20.37 20.73
C ASN A 195 14.21 20.75 19.26
N LYS A 196 13.11 20.32 18.65
CA LYS A 196 12.78 20.62 17.24
C LYS A 196 11.36 21.15 17.03
N ILE A 197 10.85 21.91 18.00
CA ILE A 197 9.67 22.77 17.87
C ILE A 197 10.10 24.19 18.24
#